data_AF-A0A820R9T5-F1
#
_entry.id   AF-A0A820R9T5-F1
#
_cell.length_a   1.000
_cell.length_b   1.000
_cell.length_c   1.000
_cell.angle_alpha   90.00
_cell.angle_beta   90.00
_cell.angle_gamma   90.00
#
_symmetry.space_group_name_H-M   'P 1'
#
loop_
_entity.id
_entity.type
_entity.pdbx_description
1 polymer ?
#
loop_
_entity_poly.entity_id
_entity_poly.type
_entity_poly.pdbx_seq_one_letter_code
_entity_poly.pdbx_strand_id
1 'polypeptide(L)'
;EEWTSDSSIQTVTDGYWLTALTVTSLGYGDLYPTHTYSRILMSICSIIGLVIIAITVPEIYHYFDRMYQNETKKRHIIRYIYSDQIALRI
;
A
#
# COMPACT_ATOMS: atom_id res chain seq x y z
N GLU A 1 -9.95 36.14 11.35
CA GLU A 1 -9.35 35.48 10.16
C GLU A 1 -7.91 35.93 10.10
N GLU A 2 -7.01 35.09 10.60
CA GLU A 2 -5.60 35.41 10.80
C GLU A 2 -4.79 34.79 9.65
N TRP A 3 -4.87 35.40 8.47
CA TRP A 3 -3.98 35.09 7.35
C TRP A 3 -2.64 35.77 7.61
N THR A 4 -1.79 35.21 8.47
CA THR A 4 -0.45 35.77 8.72
C THR A 4 0.65 34.75 8.49
N SER A 5 1.23 34.82 7.29
CA SER A 5 2.66 35.10 7.08
C SER A 5 3.74 34.19 7.68
N ASP A 6 3.42 32.95 8.09
CA ASP A 6 4.46 31.96 8.47
C ASP A 6 3.96 30.50 8.33
N SER A 7 3.12 30.23 7.33
CA SER A 7 2.72 28.86 7.01
C SER A 7 3.87 28.16 6.28
N SER A 8 4.39 27.08 6.88
CA SER A 8 5.36 26.18 6.23
C SER A 8 4.85 25.68 4.87
N ILE A 9 3.53 25.57 4.73
CA ILE A 9 2.83 25.18 3.50
C ILE A 9 2.49 26.46 2.72
N GLN A 10 3.15 26.70 1.58
CA GLN A 10 2.90 27.88 0.72
C GLN A 10 2.20 27.51 -0.59
N THR A 11 2.47 26.31 -1.11
CA THR A 11 1.90 25.82 -2.37
C THR A 11 1.08 24.55 -2.18
N VAL A 12 0.23 24.24 -3.17
CA VAL A 12 -0.52 22.97 -3.20
C VAL A 12 0.43 21.77 -3.20
N THR A 13 1.58 21.90 -3.86
CA THR A 13 2.61 20.86 -3.90
C THR A 13 3.20 20.57 -2.52
N ASP A 14 3.41 21.60 -1.68
CA ASP A 14 3.88 21.44 -0.30
C ASP A 14 2.85 20.68 0.56
N GLY A 15 1.57 20.97 0.34
CA GLY A 15 0.47 20.23 0.97
C GLY A 15 0.43 18.76 0.57
N TYR A 16 0.65 18.46 -0.72
CA TYR A 16 0.78 17.09 -1.20
C TYR A 16 2.00 16.39 -0.59
N TRP A 17 3.16 17.06 -0.55
CA TRP A 17 4.39 16.54 0.06
C TRP A 17 4.19 16.16 1.53
N LEU A 18 3.65 17.08 2.33
CA LEU A 18 3.33 16.83 3.74
C LEU A 18 2.35 15.66 3.92
N THR A 19 1.30 15.62 3.11
CA THR A 19 0.27 14.57 3.19
C THR A 19 0.87 13.21 2.82
N ALA A 20 1.66 13.14 1.75
CA ALA A 20 2.31 11.92 1.30
C ALA A 20 3.28 11.38 2.37
N LEU A 21 4.12 12.23 2.94
CA LEU A 21 5.04 11.87 4.02
C LEU A 21 4.32 11.39 5.29
N THR A 22 3.16 11.99 5.60
CA THR A 22 2.38 11.62 6.80
C THR A 22 1.65 10.30 6.60
N VAL A 23 1.04 10.07 5.43
CA VAL A 23 0.34 8.80 5.12
C VAL A 23 1.33 7.64 5.01
N THR A 24 2.54 7.89 4.53
CA THR A 24 3.63 6.89 4.48
C THR A 24 4.39 6.74 5.79
N SER A 25 4.02 7.48 6.84
CA SER A 25 4.68 7.48 8.15
C SER A 25 6.18 7.87 8.12
N LEU A 26 6.63 8.56 7.07
CA LEU A 26 8.00 9.08 6.98
C LEU A 26 8.23 10.26 7.93
N GLY A 27 7.35 11.26 7.85
CA GLY A 27 7.29 12.37 8.81
C GLY A 27 8.60 13.15 9.01
N TYR A 28 9.24 13.62 7.92
CA TYR A 28 10.51 14.37 8.01
C TYR A 28 10.44 15.63 8.88
N GLY A 29 9.26 16.25 9.01
CA GLY A 29 9.04 17.40 9.90
C GLY A 29 9.54 18.74 9.35
N ASP A 30 9.92 18.79 8.08
CA ASP A 30 10.21 20.00 7.30
C ASP A 30 8.96 20.88 7.12
N LEU A 31 7.82 20.23 6.88
CA LEU A 31 6.51 20.85 6.84
C LEU A 31 5.64 20.29 7.97
N TYR A 32 4.83 21.14 8.59
CA TYR A 32 3.87 20.70 9.61
C TYR A 32 2.69 21.66 9.73
N PRO A 33 1.48 21.12 10.04
CA PRO A 33 0.30 21.95 10.24
C PRO A 33 0.45 22.78 11.53
N THR A 34 0.37 24.10 11.39
CA THR A 34 0.42 25.06 12.49
C THR A 34 -0.95 25.26 13.16
N HIS A 35 -2.05 25.15 12.39
CA HIS A 35 -3.41 25.31 12.90
C HIS A 35 -3.99 24.02 13.52
N THR A 36 -4.79 24.16 14.58
CA THR A 36 -5.44 23.04 15.26
C THR A 36 -6.38 22.25 14.34
N TYR A 37 -7.13 22.93 13.47
CA TYR A 37 -8.05 22.28 12.53
C TYR A 37 -7.32 21.40 11.51
N SER A 38 -6.20 21.88 10.95
CA SER A 38 -5.42 21.10 9.98
C SER A 38 -4.71 19.93 10.65
N ARG A 39 -4.30 20.04 11.92
CA ARG A 39 -3.78 18.91 12.71
C ARG A 39 -4.78 17.77 12.87
N ILE A 40 -6.03 18.08 13.21
CA ILE A 40 -7.10 17.07 13.34
C ILE A 40 -7.36 16.41 11.99
N LEU A 41 -7.49 17.20 10.92
CA LEU A 41 -7.71 16.68 9.58
C LEU A 41 -6.58 15.74 9.13
N MET A 42 -5.32 16.13 9.39
CA MET A 42 -4.15 15.32 9.06
C MET A 42 -4.14 13.99 9.82
N SER A 43 -4.52 14.00 11.10
CA SER A 43 -4.63 12.79 11.92
C SER A 43 -5.67 11.82 11.35
N ILE A 44 -6.86 12.31 11.01
CA ILE A 44 -7.93 11.50 10.42
C ILE A 44 -7.50 10.95 9.05
N CYS A 45 -6.91 11.81 8.21
CA CYS A 45 -6.44 11.44 6.88
C CYS A 45 -5.34 10.36 6.94
N SER A 46 -4.39 10.47 7.88
CA SER A 46 -3.32 9.48 8.07
C SER A 46 -3.88 8.10 8.40
N ILE A 47 -4.88 8.02 9.29
CA ILE A 47 -5.53 6.75 9.65
C ILE A 47 -6.23 6.14 8.43
N ILE A 48 -6.99 6.95 7.68
CA ILE A 48 -7.70 6.49 6.48
C ILE A 48 -6.71 5.99 5.42
N GLY A 49 -5.65 6.76 5.16
CA GLY A 49 -4.61 6.39 4.20
C GLY A 49 -3.95 5.05 4.55
N LEU A 50 -3.66 4.84 5.83
CA LEU A 50 -3.09 3.58 6.31
C LEU A 50 -4.04 2.39 6.12
N VAL A 51 -5.33 2.57 6.38
CA VAL A 51 -6.35 1.53 6.14
C VAL A 51 -6.42 1.16 4.65
N ILE A 52 -6.38 2.15 3.76
CA ILE A 52 -6.40 1.91 2.31
C ILE A 52 -5.17 1.10 1.87
N ILE A 53 -3.97 1.49 2.34
CA ILE A 53 -2.74 0.76 2.05
C ILE A 53 -2.82 -0.67 2.60
N ALA A 54 -3.32 -0.83 3.83
CA ALA A 54 -3.48 -2.12 4.47
C ALA A 54 -4.44 -3.07 3.72
N ILE A 55 -5.44 -2.54 3.01
CA ILE A 55 -6.33 -3.35 2.17
C ILE A 55 -5.70 -3.61 0.79
N THR A 56 -4.99 -2.63 0.24
CA THR A 56 -4.47 -2.71 -1.13
C THR A 56 -3.28 -3.69 -1.26
N VAL A 57 -2.36 -3.68 -0.30
CA VAL A 57 -1.14 -4.51 -0.36
C VAL A 57 -1.44 -6.03 -0.31
N PRO A 58 -2.34 -6.53 0.55
CA PRO A 58 -2.69 -7.96 0.58
C PRO A 58 -3.36 -8.45 -0.70
N GLU A 59 -4.23 -7.66 -1.33
CA GLU A 59 -4.88 -8.06 -2.58
C GLU A 59 -3.86 -8.25 -3.71
N ILE A 60 -2.86 -7.36 -3.78
CA ILE A 60 -1.74 -7.49 -4.70
C ILE A 60 -0.94 -8.77 -4.39
N TYR A 61 -0.64 -9.03 -3.11
CA TYR A 61 0.05 -10.25 -2.69
C TYR A 61 -0.73 -11.52 -3.04
N HIS A 62 -2.02 -11.56 -2.78
CA HIS A 62 -2.89 -12.70 -3.10
C HIS A 62 -2.93 -12.98 -4.61
N TYR A 63 -2.92 -11.94 -5.45
CA TYR A 63 -2.82 -12.11 -6.89
C TYR A 63 -1.52 -12.82 -7.29
N PHE A 64 -0.38 -12.37 -6.76
CA PHE A 64 0.91 -12.99 -7.04
C PHE A 64 1.02 -14.41 -6.47
N ASP A 65 0.50 -14.64 -5.26
CA ASP A 65 0.48 -15.98 -4.65
C ASP A 65 -0.35 -16.95 -5.49
N ARG A 66 -1.54 -16.54 -5.95
CA ARG A 66 -2.36 -17.36 -6.87
C ARG A 66 -1.63 -17.68 -8.17
N MET A 67 -0.92 -16.70 -8.74
CA MET A 67 -0.12 -16.94 -9.94
C MET A 67 0.97 -18.00 -9.66
N TYR A 68 1.70 -17.88 -8.56
CA TYR A 68 2.73 -18.85 -8.18
C TYR A 68 2.16 -20.25 -7.87
N GLN A 69 1.05 -20.32 -7.14
CA GLN A 69 0.34 -21.57 -6.85
C GLN A 69 -0.18 -22.26 -8.12
N ASN A 70 -0.66 -21.50 -9.10
CA ASN A 70 -1.13 -22.10 -10.35
C ASN A 70 0.00 -22.75 -11.13
N GLU A 71 1.19 -22.15 -11.15
CA GLU A 71 2.37 -22.73 -11.80
C GLU A 71 2.86 -24.01 -11.09
N THR A 72 2.80 -24.06 -9.76
CA THR A 72 3.14 -25.27 -9.01
C THR A 72 2.09 -26.38 -9.17
N LYS A 73 0.79 -26.06 -9.11
CA LYS A 73 -0.31 -27.02 -9.32
C LYS A 73 -0.26 -27.65 -10.72
N LYS A 74 -0.02 -26.85 -11.78
CA LYS A 74 0.17 -27.35 -13.15
C LYS A 74 1.30 -28.38 -13.22
N ARG A 75 2.46 -28.09 -12.60
CA ARG A 75 3.62 -29.01 -12.55
C ARG A 75 3.29 -30.32 -11.83
N HIS A 76 2.54 -30.26 -10.72
CA HIS A 76 2.11 -31.46 -10.00
C HIS A 76 1.17 -32.34 -10.82
N ILE A 77 0.19 -31.76 -11.52
CA ILE A 77 -0.75 -32.52 -12.37
C ILE A 77 -0.01 -33.20 -13.52
N ILE A 78 0.87 -32.48 -14.22
CA ILE A 78 1.67 -33.06 -15.31
C ILE A 78 2.51 -34.24 -14.81
N ARG A 79 3.14 -34.10 -13.63
CA ARG A 79 3.94 -35.17 -13.03
C ARG A 79 3.10 -36.37 -12.61
N TYR A 80 1.90 -36.15 -12.10
CA TYR A 80 0.95 -37.21 -11.74
C TYR A 80 0.50 -38.02 -12.98
N ILE A 81 0.13 -37.33 -14.07
CA ILE A 81 -0.22 -37.97 -15.34
C ILE A 81 0.96 -38.79 -15.87
N TYR A 82 2.18 -38.24 -15.81
CA TYR A 82 3.36 -38.96 -16.25
C TYR A 82 3.65 -40.22 -15.42
N SER A 83 3.45 -40.18 -14.10
CA SER A 83 3.63 -41.37 -13.25
C SER A 83 2.60 -42.46 -13.53
N ASP A 84 1.34 -42.10 -13.78
CA ASP A 84 0.27 -43.05 -14.06
C ASP A 84 0.47 -43.75 -15.41
N GLN A 85 0.89 -43.00 -16.42
CA GLN A 85 1.22 -43.54 -17.76
C GLN A 85 2.38 -44.55 -17.74
N ILE A 86 3.34 -44.39 -16.83
CA ILE A 86 4.43 -45.36 -16.63
C ILE A 86 3.91 -46.60 -15.91
N ALA A 87 3.10 -46.43 -14.86
CA ALA A 87 2.55 -47.55 -14.11
C ALA A 87 1.67 -48.47 -14.97
N LEU A 88 0.96 -47.92 -15.97
CA LEU A 88 0.15 -48.67 -16.93
C LEU A 88 0.96 -49.32 -18.07
N ARG A 89 2.24 -48.95 -18.23
CA ARG A 89 3.13 -49.49 -19.27
C ARG A 89 4.02 -50.66 -18.80
N ILE A 90 3.97 -51.03 -17.52
CA ILE A 90 4.69 -52.14 -16.90
C ILE A 90 3.70 -53.28 -16.66
#